data_AF-A0A3S4IZ92-F1
#
_entry.id   AF-A0A3S4IZ92-F1
#
_cell.length_a   1.000
_cell.length_b   1.000
_cell.length_c   1.000
_cell.angle_alpha   90.00
_cell.angle_beta   90.00
_cell.angle_gamma   90.00
#
_symmetry.space_group_name_H-M   'P 1'
#
loop_
_entity.id
_entity.type
_entity.pdbx_description
1 polymer ?
#
loop_
_entity_poly.entity_id
_entity_poly.type
_entity_poly.pdbx_seq_one_letter_code
_entity_poly.pdbx_strand_id
1 'polypeptide(L)' 'MNMAHLQEIRLEDNGQAELILRNGLTVPVSRRYLKSLKEAIGL' A
#
# COMPACT_ATOMS: atom_id res chain seq x y z
N MET A 1 -8.32 0.96 8.89
CA MET A 1 -6.86 0.75 8.85
C MET A 1 -6.19 2.11 8.95
N ASN A 2 -5.21 2.28 9.83
CA ASN A 2 -4.66 3.60 10.15
C ASN A 2 -3.59 3.99 9.10
N MET A 3 -3.99 4.74 8.05
CA MET A 3 -3.10 5.18 6.97
C MET A 3 -2.10 6.26 7.40
N ALA A 4 -2.16 6.73 8.65
CA ALA A 4 -1.33 7.81 9.18
C ALA A 4 0.19 7.55 9.11
N HIS A 5 0.59 6.29 8.96
CA HIS A 5 2.00 5.89 8.89
C HIS A 5 2.47 5.58 7.48
N LEU A 6 1.60 5.63 6.46
CA LEU A 6 1.97 5.35 5.09
C LEU A 6 2.79 6.50 4.50
N GLN A 7 3.90 6.18 3.85
CA GLN A 7 4.76 7.12 3.14
C GLN A 7 4.64 6.93 1.63
N GLU A 8 4.80 5.69 1.15
CA GLU A 8 4.79 5.37 -0.28
C GLU A 8 4.16 3.99 -0.52
N ILE A 9 3.56 3.81 -1.70
CA ILE A 9 3.09 2.51 -2.18
C ILE A 9 3.90 2.17 -3.43
N ARG A 10 4.66 1.07 -3.39
CA ARG A 10 5.38 0.55 -4.54
C ARG A 10 4.62 -0.60 -5.17
N LEU A 11 4.50 -0.61 -6.50
CA LEU A 11 3.87 -1.69 -7.26
C LEU A 11 4.96 -2.46 -7.98
N GLU A 12 5.04 -3.76 -7.75
CA GLU A 12 6.05 -4.64 -8.34
C GLU A 12 5.47 -5.40 -9.53
N ASP A 13 6.20 -5.56 -10.62
CA ASP A 13 5.70 -6.17 -11.88
C ASP A 13 5.15 -7.59 -11.73
N ASN A 14 5.54 -8.29 -10.67
CA ASN A 14 5.10 -9.65 -10.32
C ASN A 14 3.67 -9.74 -9.75
N GLY A 15 2.90 -8.65 -9.74
CA GLY A 15 1.55 -8.67 -9.18
C GLY A 15 1.48 -8.39 -7.68
N GLN A 16 2.60 -8.09 -7.05
CA GLN A 16 2.67 -7.68 -5.64
C GLN A 16 2.76 -6.16 -5.51
N ALA A 17 2.74 -5.71 -4.26
CA ALA A 17 2.96 -4.33 -3.89
C ALA A 17 3.62 -4.27 -2.51
N GLU A 18 4.24 -3.14 -2.21
CA GLU A 18 4.85 -2.88 -0.91
C GLU A 18 4.36 -1.54 -0.38
N LEU A 19 4.06 -1.50 0.92
CA LEU A 19 3.81 -0.27 1.66
C LEU A 19 5.10 0.13 2.35
N ILE A 20 5.58 1.32 2.04
CA ILE A 20 6.70 1.94 2.75
C ILE A 20 6.08 2.86 3.79
N LEU A 21 6.40 2.60 5.06
CA LEU A 21 5.94 3.39 6.18
C LEU A 21 6.95 4.48 6.55
N ARG A 22 6.50 5.55 7.21
CA ARG A 22 7.34 6.69 7.61
C ARG A 22 8.49 6.34 8.56
N ASN A 23 8.43 5.18 9.21
CA ASN A 23 9.50 4.66 10.06
C ASN A 23 10.55 3.84 9.27
N GLY A 24 10.46 3.80 7.94
CA GLY A 24 11.34 3.00 7.08
C GLY A 24 10.98 1.52 7.00
N LEU A 25 9.87 1.08 7.62
CA LEU A 25 9.41 -0.30 7.51
C LEU A 25 8.72 -0.52 6.16
N THR A 26 9.12 -1.58 5.46
CA THR A 26 8.47 -2.03 4.23
C THR A 26 7.61 -3.26 4.54
N VAL A 27 6.33 -3.20 4.17
CA VAL A 27 5.38 -4.30 4.37
C VAL A 27 4.86 -4.77 3.01
N PRO A 28 5.08 -6.03 2.62
CA PRO A 28 4.51 -6.57 1.40
C PRO A 28 2.99 -6.69 1.55
N VAL A 29 2.26 -6.23 0.55
CA VAL A 29 0.81 -6.30 0.47
C VAL A 29 0.36 -6.80 -0.89
N SER A 30 -0.76 -7.52 -0.91
CA SER A 30 -1.37 -7.92 -2.17
C SER A 30 -2.04 -6.74 -2.86
N ARG A 31 -1.94 -6.65 -4.19
CA ARG A 31 -2.62 -5.60 -4.99
C ARG A 31 -4.14 -5.54 -4.78
N ARG A 32 -4.78 -6.66 -4.41
CA ARG A 32 -6.21 -6.70 -4.04
C ARG A 32 -6.53 -5.74 -2.89
N TYR A 33 -5.65 -5.64 -1.90
CA TYR A 33 -5.82 -4.75 -0.76
C TYR A 33 -5.75 -3.28 -1.21
N LEU A 34 -4.82 -2.95 -2.11
CA LEU A 34 -4.70 -1.62 -2.70
C LEU A 34 -5.90 -1.24 -3.56
N LYS A 35 -6.52 -2.20 -4.26
CA LYS A 35 -7.74 -1.94 -5.03
C LYS A 35 -8.86 -1.46 -4.10
N SER A 36 -9.13 -2.21 -3.03
CA SER A 36 -10.13 -1.81 -2.03
C SER A 36 -9.76 -0.51 -1.31
N LEU A 37 -8.46 -0.24 -1.15
CA LEU A 37 -7.98 1.01 -0.57
C LEU A 37 -8.29 2.22 -1.47
N LYS A 38 -8.01 2.13 -2.77
CA LYS A 38 -8.33 3.17 -3.76
C LYS A 38 -9.83 3.45 -3.83
N GLU A 39 -10.63 2.39 -3.88
CA GLU A 39 -12.09 2.48 -3.84
C GLU A 39 -12.59 3.18 -2.57
N ALA A 40 -12.00 2.86 -1.41
CA ALA A 40 -12.39 3.47 -0.12
C ALA A 40 -12.02 4.95 0.00
N ILE A 41 -11.02 5.44 -0.75
CA ILE A 41 -10.60 6.85 -0.77
C ILE A 41 -11.13 7.62 -1.99
N GLY A 42 -11.93 6.97 -2.86
CA GLY A 42 -12.56 7.59 -4.02
C GLY A 42 -11.61 7.96 -5.16
N LEU A 43 -10.45 7.28 -5.25
CA LEU A 43 -9.46 7.44 -6.32
C LEU A 43 -9.50 6.28 -7.33
#